data_AF-A0A352JBU5-F1
#
_entry.id   AF-A0A352JBU5-F1
#
_cell.length_a   1.000
_cell.length_b   1.000
_cell.length_c   1.000
_cell.angle_alpha   90.00
_cell.angle_beta   90.00
_cell.angle_gamma   90.00
#
_symmetry.space_group_name_H-M   'P 1'
#
loop_
_entity.id
_entity.type
_entity.pdbx_description
1 polymer ?
#
loop_
_entity_poly.entity_id
_entity_poly.type
_entity_poly.pdbx_seq_one_letter_code
_entity_poly.pdbx_strand_id
1 'polypeptide(L)'
;MTSLKNVLEEIVVVEVQNQLKQLSKASCEIINLSEVTAFALNRLPALYASNSRGWLQQRKRAHNELRDQVVSAVQNALLGVKRNPDRKDTHITAIKVETPAHVLVNLQKLFSKPSLLWQNVPEAFQETLTLVAQSSGYVELSTYDHNRIREIKSYLRRKGHDNDLENWCQRNTEIPNPDLNSYIISASYSVTNVLEDLVQQEVKNQLVNMANILPLKVGIADISAYVLNRLPPMYATTQQGLALQNRKAKKQMASQIESAVIQAMMTLSKKPRRLAIPLPYLKFDEDCEQAIKELRIIFQRDDITWRNITSLAEYAIAYEQNGMKSWQQQWRMLGQIYSEMYLTPGEAELSLNRNSEGEILIIHTHTREAFGWLADNPKDIGISALRIFPTVAVIELHSSVLDFSVSYTREDMVADGII
;
A
#
# COMPACT_ATOMS: atom_id res chain seq x y z
N MET A 1 -14.17 -4.55 -4.02
CA MET A 1 -12.80 -4.51 -4.57
C MET A 1 -12.79 -5.05 -5.99
N THR A 2 -11.87 -4.60 -6.84
CA THR A 2 -11.78 -5.00 -8.25
C THR A 2 -10.89 -6.22 -8.41
N SER A 3 -11.50 -7.38 -8.70
CA SER A 3 -10.80 -8.62 -9.01
C SER A 3 -10.18 -8.58 -10.42
N LEU A 4 -9.28 -7.64 -10.67
CA LEU A 4 -8.69 -7.38 -11.98
C LEU A 4 -7.17 -7.33 -11.85
N LYS A 5 -6.44 -8.12 -12.64
CA LYS A 5 -4.96 -8.09 -12.69
C LYS A 5 -4.41 -8.61 -14.01
N ASN A 6 -3.31 -8.02 -14.48
CA ASN A 6 -2.57 -8.50 -15.66
C ASN A 6 -1.60 -9.61 -15.26
N VAL A 7 -1.73 -10.78 -15.90
CA VAL A 7 -0.84 -11.93 -15.67
C VAL A 7 0.62 -11.64 -16.01
N LEU A 8 0.88 -10.76 -16.99
CA LEU A 8 2.26 -10.51 -17.43
C LEU A 8 3.10 -9.73 -16.40
N GLU A 9 2.50 -9.04 -15.42
CA GLU A 9 3.25 -8.31 -14.40
C GLU A 9 4.19 -9.22 -13.59
N GLU A 10 3.66 -10.35 -13.10
CA GLU A 10 4.43 -11.37 -12.39
C GLU A 10 5.53 -11.97 -13.27
N ILE A 11 5.17 -12.36 -14.50
CA ILE A 11 6.06 -13.09 -15.42
C ILE A 11 7.21 -12.20 -15.89
N VAL A 12 6.94 -10.93 -16.22
CA VAL A 12 7.96 -9.94 -16.60
C VAL A 12 8.88 -9.63 -15.42
N VAL A 13 8.35 -9.48 -14.21
CA VAL A 13 9.17 -9.24 -13.00
C VAL A 13 10.11 -10.41 -12.72
N VAL A 14 9.61 -11.64 -12.77
CA VAL A 14 10.43 -12.85 -12.57
C VAL A 14 11.52 -12.95 -13.65
N GLU A 15 11.19 -12.66 -14.92
CA GLU A 15 12.17 -12.67 -16.01
C GLU A 15 13.23 -11.57 -15.88
N VAL A 16 12.85 -10.35 -15.48
CA VAL A 16 13.78 -9.25 -15.19
C VAL A 16 14.77 -9.65 -14.09
N GLN A 17 14.28 -10.25 -12.99
CA GLN A 17 15.14 -10.77 -11.92
C GLN A 17 16.09 -11.87 -12.41
N ASN A 18 15.61 -12.80 -13.26
CA ASN A 18 16.41 -13.89 -13.79
C ASN A 18 17.52 -13.39 -14.73
N GLN A 19 17.23 -12.44 -15.60
CA GLN A 19 18.25 -11.85 -16.49
C GLN A 19 19.26 -10.99 -15.71
N LEU A 20 18.83 -10.26 -14.67
CA LEU A 20 19.77 -9.49 -13.82
C LEU A 20 20.69 -10.37 -12.98
N LYS A 21 20.26 -11.57 -12.54
CA LYS A 21 21.14 -12.57 -11.91
C LYS A 21 22.27 -13.04 -12.82
N GLN A 22 22.13 -12.89 -14.14
CA GLN A 22 23.15 -13.25 -15.15
C GLN A 22 24.08 -12.07 -15.50
N LEU A 23 23.78 -10.85 -15.04
CA LEU A 23 24.58 -9.65 -15.31
C LEU A 23 25.59 -9.36 -14.19
N SER A 24 26.61 -8.56 -14.51
CA SER A 24 27.67 -8.23 -13.56
C SER A 24 27.19 -7.25 -12.48
N LYS A 25 27.74 -7.37 -11.26
CA LYS A 25 27.31 -6.58 -10.08
C LYS A 25 27.25 -5.06 -10.36
N ALA A 26 28.23 -4.52 -11.10
CA ALA A 26 28.30 -3.10 -11.47
C ALA A 26 27.15 -2.63 -12.39
N SER A 27 26.54 -3.51 -13.18
CA SER A 27 25.36 -3.18 -14.00
C SER A 27 24.06 -3.19 -13.18
N CYS A 28 23.97 -4.03 -12.16
CA CYS A 28 22.77 -4.18 -11.33
C CYS A 28 22.46 -2.93 -10.50
N GLU A 29 23.47 -2.21 -10.00
CA GLU A 29 23.30 -0.98 -9.21
C GLU A 29 22.80 0.22 -10.05
N ILE A 30 22.94 0.15 -11.37
CA ILE A 30 22.55 1.22 -12.30
C ILE A 30 21.09 1.04 -12.76
N ILE A 31 20.56 -0.18 -12.78
CA ILE A 31 19.30 -0.51 -13.45
C ILE A 31 18.11 -0.45 -12.48
N ASN A 32 17.14 0.43 -12.74
CA ASN A 32 15.89 0.50 -11.98
C ASN A 32 14.90 -0.59 -12.45
N LEU A 33 14.66 -1.59 -11.60
CA LEU A 33 13.76 -2.72 -11.85
C LEU A 33 12.35 -2.29 -12.28
N SER A 34 11.80 -1.25 -11.67
CA SER A 34 10.46 -0.75 -11.97
C SER A 34 10.39 -0.13 -13.36
N GLU A 35 11.43 0.61 -13.78
CA GLU A 35 11.46 1.19 -15.13
C GLU A 35 11.60 0.11 -16.21
N VAL A 36 12.45 -0.90 -15.99
CA VAL A 36 12.60 -2.05 -16.91
C VAL A 36 11.30 -2.81 -17.06
N THR A 37 10.61 -3.12 -15.96
CA THR A 37 9.35 -3.88 -15.98
C THR A 37 8.23 -3.09 -16.68
N ALA A 38 8.05 -1.80 -16.37
CA ALA A 38 7.08 -0.95 -17.06
C ALA A 38 7.38 -0.77 -18.55
N PHE A 39 8.67 -0.64 -18.93
CA PHE A 39 9.09 -0.52 -20.33
C PHE A 39 8.84 -1.82 -21.12
N ALA A 40 9.10 -2.99 -20.52
CA ALA A 40 8.79 -4.28 -21.13
C ALA A 40 7.27 -4.50 -21.26
N LEU A 41 6.49 -4.23 -20.20
CA LEU A 41 5.03 -4.37 -20.20
C LEU A 41 4.35 -3.47 -21.25
N ASN A 42 4.86 -2.26 -21.49
CA ASN A 42 4.38 -1.35 -22.53
C ASN A 42 4.62 -1.84 -23.97
N ARG A 43 5.33 -2.95 -24.17
CA ARG A 43 5.62 -3.57 -25.47
C ARG A 43 4.97 -4.94 -25.66
N LEU A 44 4.27 -5.44 -24.63
CA LEU A 44 3.64 -6.75 -24.60
C LEU A 44 2.10 -6.60 -24.69
N PRO A 45 1.37 -7.60 -25.20
CA PRO A 45 -0.09 -7.60 -25.16
C PRO A 45 -0.58 -7.75 -23.72
N ALA A 46 -1.54 -6.93 -23.28
CA ALA A 46 -2.12 -7.04 -21.95
C ALA A 46 -2.91 -8.35 -21.78
N LEU A 47 -2.71 -9.08 -20.67
CA LEU A 47 -3.39 -10.32 -20.32
C LEU A 47 -4.10 -10.23 -18.96
N TYR A 48 -5.07 -9.33 -18.85
CA TYR A 48 -5.97 -9.21 -17.72
C TYR A 48 -6.90 -10.41 -17.58
N ALA A 49 -7.11 -10.83 -16.34
CA ALA A 49 -8.16 -11.76 -15.94
C ALA A 49 -9.03 -11.16 -14.83
N SER A 50 -10.31 -11.55 -14.80
CA SER A 50 -11.29 -11.17 -13.78
C SER A 50 -11.57 -12.25 -12.73
N ASN A 51 -11.13 -13.49 -13.01
CA ASN A 51 -11.50 -14.72 -12.28
C ASN A 51 -10.39 -15.78 -12.39
N SER A 52 -10.36 -16.73 -11.45
CA SER A 52 -9.27 -17.72 -11.32
C SER A 52 -9.06 -18.62 -12.54
N ARG A 53 -10.14 -19.01 -13.25
CA ARG A 53 -10.04 -19.79 -14.49
C ARG A 53 -9.40 -18.99 -15.62
N GLY A 54 -9.80 -17.73 -15.76
CA GLY A 54 -9.18 -16.79 -16.71
C GLY A 54 -7.70 -16.56 -16.40
N TRP A 55 -7.36 -16.39 -15.11
CA TRP A 55 -5.98 -16.26 -14.63
C TRP A 55 -5.11 -17.45 -15.04
N LEU A 56 -5.56 -18.67 -14.73
CA LEU A 56 -4.84 -19.89 -15.13
C LEU A 56 -4.71 -20.03 -16.65
N GLN A 57 -5.76 -19.69 -17.41
CA GLN A 57 -5.72 -19.72 -18.88
C GLN A 57 -4.71 -18.72 -19.44
N GLN A 58 -4.70 -17.49 -18.93
CA GLN A 58 -3.76 -16.44 -19.36
C GLN A 58 -2.31 -16.75 -18.93
N ARG A 59 -2.09 -17.40 -17.78
CA ARG A 59 -0.76 -17.92 -17.39
C ARG A 59 -0.26 -18.98 -18.38
N LYS A 60 -1.09 -19.97 -18.71
CA LYS A 60 -0.76 -20.98 -19.73
C LYS A 60 -0.46 -20.33 -21.08
N ARG A 61 -1.26 -19.34 -21.48
CA ARG A 61 -1.03 -18.57 -22.70
C ARG A 61 0.31 -17.84 -22.69
N ALA A 62 0.64 -17.14 -21.61
CA ALA A 62 1.90 -16.42 -21.47
C ALA A 62 3.11 -17.35 -21.55
N HIS A 63 3.07 -18.51 -20.88
CA HIS A 63 4.15 -19.49 -20.92
C HIS A 63 4.30 -20.19 -22.29
N ASN A 64 3.20 -20.42 -23.02
CA ASN A 64 3.21 -21.19 -24.27
C ASN A 64 3.40 -20.32 -25.53
N GLU A 65 2.78 -19.13 -25.58
CA GLU A 65 2.74 -18.27 -26.78
C GLU A 65 3.65 -17.04 -26.68
N LEU A 66 3.86 -16.50 -25.48
CA LEU A 66 4.50 -15.18 -25.29
C LEU A 66 5.89 -15.26 -24.65
N ARG A 67 6.38 -16.44 -24.28
CA ARG A 67 7.65 -16.60 -23.55
C ARG A 67 8.81 -15.88 -24.25
N ASP A 68 9.00 -16.13 -25.54
CA ASP A 68 10.11 -15.54 -26.31
C ASP A 68 9.93 -14.02 -26.46
N GLN A 69 8.68 -13.57 -26.64
CA GLN A 69 8.35 -12.14 -26.69
C GLN A 69 8.66 -11.43 -25.36
N VAL A 70 8.37 -12.07 -24.22
CA VAL A 70 8.70 -11.56 -22.88
C VAL A 70 10.22 -11.48 -22.71
N VAL A 71 10.96 -12.55 -23.04
CA VAL A 71 12.43 -12.57 -22.97
C VAL A 71 13.03 -11.44 -23.81
N SER A 72 12.63 -11.31 -25.07
CA SER A 72 13.11 -10.23 -25.96
C SER A 72 12.65 -8.84 -25.50
N ALA A 73 11.44 -8.67 -24.97
CA ALA A 73 10.97 -7.39 -24.44
C ALA A 73 11.79 -6.95 -23.22
N VAL A 74 12.13 -7.88 -22.33
CA VAL A 74 12.98 -7.63 -21.15
C VAL A 74 14.42 -7.33 -21.55
N GLN A 75 15.02 -8.08 -22.49
CA GLN A 75 16.36 -7.78 -23.02
C GLN A 75 16.42 -6.36 -23.62
N ASN A 76 15.44 -6.01 -24.45
CA ASN A 76 15.32 -4.67 -25.02
C ASN A 76 15.06 -3.59 -23.96
N ALA A 77 14.43 -3.93 -22.84
CA ALA A 77 14.24 -3.03 -21.70
C ALA A 77 15.55 -2.79 -20.94
N LEU A 78 16.32 -3.84 -20.65
CA LEU A 78 17.62 -3.74 -20.00
C LEU A 78 18.64 -2.93 -20.83
N LEU A 79 18.58 -3.04 -22.17
CA LEU A 79 19.42 -2.23 -23.07
C LEU A 79 18.95 -0.77 -23.20
N GLY A 80 17.63 -0.54 -23.14
CA GLY A 80 17.00 0.78 -23.33
C GLY A 80 16.95 1.65 -22.07
N VAL A 81 16.82 1.03 -20.89
CA VAL A 81 16.77 1.72 -19.60
C VAL A 81 18.19 1.99 -19.10
N LYS A 82 18.77 3.08 -19.57
CA LYS A 82 19.98 3.68 -18.97
C LYS A 82 19.56 4.70 -17.93
N ARG A 83 20.18 4.66 -16.75
CA ARG A 83 19.95 5.63 -15.67
C ARG A 83 20.37 7.01 -16.14
N ASN A 84 19.41 7.92 -16.32
CA ASN A 84 19.70 9.34 -16.49
C ASN A 84 19.99 9.92 -15.10
N PRO A 85 21.23 10.32 -14.77
CA PRO A 85 21.59 10.74 -13.41
C PRO A 85 20.82 11.99 -12.94
N ASP A 86 20.39 12.83 -13.88
CA ASP A 86 19.62 14.06 -13.59
C ASP A 86 18.10 13.82 -13.43
N ARG A 87 17.62 12.59 -13.65
CA ARG A 87 16.20 12.27 -13.51
C ARG A 87 15.87 12.09 -12.03
N LYS A 88 15.26 13.10 -11.42
CA LYS A 88 14.74 13.01 -10.05
C LYS A 88 13.74 11.83 -9.97
N ASP A 89 14.11 10.79 -9.21
CA ASP A 89 13.30 9.59 -8.94
C ASP A 89 12.05 9.93 -8.11
N THR A 90 11.11 10.66 -8.72
CA THR A 90 9.76 10.88 -8.17
C THR A 90 8.90 9.66 -8.52
N HIS A 91 9.17 8.58 -7.77
CA HIS A 91 8.29 7.43 -7.65
C HIS A 91 6.84 7.89 -7.40
N ILE A 92 5.86 7.11 -7.87
CA ILE A 92 4.46 7.45 -7.62
C ILE A 92 4.23 7.50 -6.11
N THR A 93 3.74 8.64 -5.62
CA THR A 93 3.45 8.90 -4.21
C THR A 93 2.46 7.87 -3.67
N ALA A 94 2.79 7.29 -2.50
CA ALA A 94 2.10 6.14 -1.93
C ALA A 94 0.57 6.31 -1.88
N ILE A 95 0.11 7.50 -1.51
CA ILE A 95 -1.29 7.94 -1.41
C ILE A 95 -2.18 7.57 -2.61
N LYS A 96 -1.62 7.44 -3.83
CA LYS A 96 -2.40 7.09 -5.05
C LYS A 96 -2.37 5.62 -5.47
N VAL A 97 -1.49 4.80 -4.88
CA VAL A 97 -1.26 3.40 -5.29
C VAL A 97 -1.28 2.43 -4.11
N GLU A 98 -1.36 2.95 -2.87
CA GLU A 98 -1.59 2.23 -1.63
C GLU A 98 -2.73 1.20 -1.76
N THR A 99 -2.32 -0.05 -1.94
CA THR A 99 -3.13 -1.25 -1.74
C THR A 99 -2.67 -1.92 -0.46
N PRO A 100 -3.48 -2.80 0.17
CA PRO A 100 -3.04 -3.51 1.38
C PRO A 100 -1.73 -4.30 1.15
N ALA A 101 -1.47 -4.80 -0.07
CA ALA A 101 -0.19 -5.42 -0.44
C ALA A 101 1.05 -4.51 -0.20
N HIS A 102 0.95 -3.19 -0.39
CA HIS A 102 2.05 -2.25 -0.09
C HIS A 102 2.33 -2.16 1.40
N VAL A 103 1.27 -2.13 2.20
CA VAL A 103 1.36 -2.06 3.65
C VAL A 103 1.91 -3.37 4.20
N LEU A 104 1.48 -4.52 3.70
CA LEU A 104 2.07 -5.81 4.05
C LEU A 104 3.57 -5.85 3.76
N VAL A 105 4.03 -5.32 2.61
CA VAL A 105 5.47 -5.21 2.30
C VAL A 105 6.22 -4.29 3.27
N ASN A 106 5.60 -3.20 3.72
CA ASN A 106 6.21 -2.31 4.72
C ASN A 106 6.26 -2.98 6.11
N LEU A 107 5.21 -3.69 6.52
CA LEU A 107 5.20 -4.50 7.75
C LEU A 107 6.22 -5.66 7.70
N GLN A 108 6.37 -6.33 6.55
CA GLN A 108 7.41 -7.35 6.34
C GLN A 108 8.83 -6.80 6.56
N LYS A 109 9.09 -5.56 6.09
CA LYS A 109 10.36 -4.86 6.35
C LYS A 109 10.50 -4.48 7.83
N LEU A 110 9.45 -3.90 8.42
CA LEU A 110 9.43 -3.45 9.81
C LEU A 110 9.72 -4.60 10.80
N PHE A 111 9.02 -5.73 10.63
CA PHE A 111 9.20 -6.92 11.48
C PHE A 111 10.36 -7.82 11.03
N SER A 112 11.08 -7.48 9.96
CA SER A 112 12.15 -8.30 9.36
C SER A 112 11.74 -9.73 8.99
N LYS A 113 10.45 -9.96 8.69
CA LYS A 113 9.86 -11.27 8.33
C LYS A 113 9.39 -11.25 6.86
N PRO A 114 10.17 -11.75 5.89
CA PRO A 114 9.83 -11.63 4.46
C PRO A 114 8.67 -12.53 4.00
N SER A 115 8.31 -13.55 4.77
CA SER A 115 7.22 -14.49 4.47
C SER A 115 5.92 -14.19 5.24
N LEU A 116 5.79 -12.99 5.83
CA LEU A 116 4.63 -12.64 6.64
C LEU A 116 3.34 -12.57 5.80
N LEU A 117 2.33 -13.32 6.22
CA LEU A 117 0.96 -13.25 5.73
C LEU A 117 0.12 -12.34 6.63
N TRP A 118 -0.98 -11.79 6.10
CA TRP A 118 -1.91 -10.95 6.87
C TRP A 118 -2.40 -11.59 8.16
N GLN A 119 -2.79 -12.88 8.11
CA GLN A 119 -3.22 -13.66 9.28
C GLN A 119 -2.20 -13.66 10.43
N ASN A 120 -0.90 -13.55 10.11
CA ASN A 120 0.18 -13.65 11.09
C ASN A 120 0.69 -12.25 11.54
N VAL A 121 0.14 -11.16 11.00
CA VAL A 121 0.51 -9.78 11.39
C VAL A 121 0.25 -9.50 12.88
N PRO A 122 -0.90 -9.89 13.47
CA PRO A 122 -1.17 -9.63 14.89
C PRO A 122 -0.19 -10.34 15.82
N GLU A 123 0.09 -11.61 15.56
CA GLU A 123 1.07 -12.41 16.30
C GLU A 123 2.48 -11.84 16.14
N ALA A 124 2.91 -11.55 14.90
CA ALA A 124 4.23 -11.01 14.63
C ALA A 124 4.45 -9.64 15.30
N PHE A 125 3.41 -8.79 15.37
CA PHE A 125 3.48 -7.54 16.10
C PHE A 125 3.73 -7.76 17.60
N GLN A 126 2.96 -8.64 18.25
CA GLN A 126 3.15 -8.98 19.67
C GLN A 126 4.54 -9.58 19.95
N GLU A 127 5.02 -10.48 19.08
CA GLU A 127 6.38 -11.00 19.15
C GLU A 127 7.43 -9.88 19.06
N THR A 128 7.29 -8.93 18.12
CA THR A 128 8.26 -7.82 18.03
C THR A 128 8.24 -6.90 19.26
N LEU A 129 7.06 -6.60 19.83
CA LEU A 129 6.99 -5.84 21.08
C LEU A 129 7.65 -6.58 22.25
N THR A 130 7.43 -7.90 22.39
CA THR A 130 8.06 -8.68 23.47
C THR A 130 9.58 -8.77 23.30
N LEU A 131 10.09 -8.91 22.08
CA LEU A 131 11.53 -8.86 21.78
C LEU A 131 12.13 -7.48 22.11
N VAL A 132 11.45 -6.39 21.75
CA VAL A 132 11.91 -5.02 22.07
C VAL A 132 11.90 -4.80 23.59
N ALA A 133 10.82 -5.17 24.28
CA ALA A 133 10.72 -5.05 25.74
C ALA A 133 11.79 -5.87 26.48
N GLN A 134 12.13 -7.07 25.99
CA GLN A 134 13.25 -7.87 26.50
C GLN A 134 14.60 -7.21 26.21
N SER A 135 14.77 -6.58 25.04
CA SER A 135 16.00 -5.85 24.69
C SER A 135 16.23 -4.60 25.55
N SER A 136 15.16 -3.90 25.96
CA SER A 136 15.23 -2.77 26.88
C SER A 136 15.72 -3.17 28.28
N GLY A 137 15.56 -4.44 28.67
CA GLY A 137 16.09 -4.98 29.93
C GLY A 137 17.62 -5.08 30.01
N TYR A 138 18.33 -4.89 28.89
CA TYR A 138 19.81 -4.92 28.85
C TYR A 138 20.47 -3.54 29.03
N VAL A 139 19.69 -2.47 29.27
CA VAL A 139 20.21 -1.10 29.41
C VAL A 139 20.94 -0.87 30.75
N GLU A 140 20.81 -1.77 31.74
CA GLU A 140 21.60 -1.76 32.98
C GLU A 140 22.95 -2.50 32.89
N LEU A 141 23.42 -2.85 31.68
CA LEU A 141 24.79 -3.35 31.53
C LEU A 141 25.81 -2.21 31.70
N SER A 142 26.76 -2.43 32.61
CA SER A 142 27.90 -1.55 32.87
C SER A 142 28.59 -1.11 31.56
N THR A 143 29.12 0.12 31.56
CA THR A 143 29.88 0.68 30.42
C THR A 143 31.02 -0.22 29.94
N TYR A 144 31.53 -1.10 30.82
CA TYR A 144 32.49 -2.14 30.48
C TYR A 144 31.91 -3.22 29.54
N ASP A 145 30.74 -3.77 29.88
CA ASP A 145 30.06 -4.79 29.06
C ASP A 145 29.51 -4.20 27.76
N HIS A 146 29.06 -2.94 27.78
CA HIS A 146 28.62 -2.24 26.58
C HIS A 146 29.74 -2.13 25.52
N ASN A 147 30.97 -1.86 25.95
CA ASN A 147 32.15 -1.84 25.06
C ASN A 147 32.51 -3.26 24.57
N ARG A 148 32.45 -4.26 25.45
CA ARG A 148 32.70 -5.66 25.08
C ARG A 148 31.67 -6.21 24.08
N ILE A 149 30.39 -5.86 24.23
CA ILE A 149 29.33 -6.17 23.26
C ILE A 149 29.55 -5.41 21.95
N ARG A 150 30.05 -4.16 21.99
CA ARG A 150 30.41 -3.39 20.79
C ARG A 150 31.60 -4.02 20.06
N GLU A 151 32.60 -4.53 20.78
CA GLU A 151 33.72 -5.29 20.21
C GLU A 151 33.24 -6.62 19.61
N ILE A 152 32.43 -7.39 20.32
CA ILE A 152 31.84 -8.64 19.80
C ILE A 152 30.99 -8.37 18.55
N LYS A 153 30.15 -7.33 18.56
CA LYS A 153 29.42 -6.87 17.35
C LYS A 153 30.39 -6.45 16.24
N SER A 154 31.50 -5.79 16.55
CA SER A 154 32.53 -5.44 15.54
C SER A 154 33.26 -6.65 14.98
N TYR A 155 33.43 -7.72 15.76
CA TYR A 155 34.05 -8.98 15.35
C TYR A 155 33.08 -9.81 14.49
N LEU A 156 31.80 -9.90 14.89
CA LEU A 156 30.75 -10.53 14.09
C LEU A 156 30.53 -9.77 12.78
N ARG A 157 30.50 -8.43 12.81
CA ARG A 157 30.36 -7.59 11.59
C ARG A 157 31.59 -7.69 10.68
N ARG A 158 32.80 -7.87 11.23
CA ARG A 158 34.01 -8.18 10.44
C ARG A 158 34.01 -9.60 9.88
N LYS A 159 33.31 -10.54 10.49
CA LYS A 159 33.16 -11.93 10.01
C LYS A 159 31.97 -12.12 9.05
N GLY A 160 30.99 -11.20 9.05
CA GLY A 160 29.83 -11.22 8.16
C GLY A 160 29.98 -10.36 6.89
N HIS A 161 31.01 -9.52 6.79
CA HIS A 161 31.08 -8.50 5.74
C HIS A 161 31.28 -9.01 4.31
N ASP A 162 31.66 -10.28 4.13
CA ASP A 162 31.70 -10.96 2.81
C ASP A 162 30.30 -11.43 2.32
N ASN A 163 29.32 -11.62 3.22
CA ASN A 163 28.00 -12.17 2.85
C ASN A 163 26.90 -11.08 2.64
N ASP A 164 27.04 -9.89 3.23
CA ASP A 164 25.97 -8.89 3.21
C ASP A 164 25.73 -8.23 1.85
N LEU A 165 26.70 -8.30 0.92
CA LEU A 165 26.51 -7.89 -0.49
C LEU A 165 25.96 -9.00 -1.40
N GLU A 166 25.88 -10.24 -0.93
CA GLU A 166 25.14 -11.31 -1.63
C GLU A 166 23.64 -11.28 -1.27
N ASN A 167 23.31 -10.84 -0.06
CA ASN A 167 21.97 -10.75 0.52
C ASN A 167 20.97 -9.80 -0.18
N TRP A 168 21.35 -9.09 -1.24
CA TRP A 168 20.40 -8.30 -2.06
C TRP A 168 19.91 -9.08 -3.29
N CYS A 169 20.73 -9.96 -3.87
CA CYS A 169 20.34 -10.81 -5.01
C CYS A 169 19.74 -12.16 -4.57
N GLN A 170 20.04 -12.60 -3.34
CA GLN A 170 19.61 -13.91 -2.82
C GLN A 170 18.31 -13.89 -2.00
N ARG A 171 17.80 -12.72 -1.59
CA ARG A 171 16.60 -12.62 -0.73
C ARG A 171 15.27 -13.05 -1.38
N ASN A 172 15.32 -13.48 -2.64
CA ASN A 172 14.21 -14.11 -3.37
C ASN A 172 14.36 -15.65 -3.44
N THR A 173 14.95 -16.28 -2.43
CA THR A 173 14.87 -17.73 -2.22
C THR A 173 13.49 -18.11 -1.70
N GLU A 174 12.66 -18.63 -2.61
CA GLU A 174 11.51 -19.50 -2.34
C GLU A 174 10.53 -19.00 -1.26
N ILE A 175 9.81 -17.92 -1.60
CA ILE A 175 8.63 -17.50 -0.83
C ILE A 175 7.58 -18.64 -0.85
N PRO A 176 7.10 -19.13 0.31
CA PRO A 176 6.29 -20.37 0.41
C PRO A 176 4.93 -20.42 -0.30
N ASN A 177 4.53 -19.39 -1.04
CA ASN A 177 3.26 -19.37 -1.76
C ASN A 177 3.35 -18.52 -3.06
N PRO A 178 3.15 -19.10 -4.27
CA PRO A 178 3.17 -18.35 -5.52
C PRO A 178 2.04 -17.30 -5.62
N ASP A 179 0.91 -17.52 -4.93
CA ASP A 179 -0.19 -16.54 -4.90
C ASP A 179 0.21 -15.29 -4.09
N LEU A 180 1.02 -15.45 -3.03
CA LEU A 180 1.53 -14.31 -2.25
C LEU A 180 2.49 -13.46 -3.09
N ASN A 181 3.36 -14.09 -3.89
CA ASN A 181 4.22 -13.38 -4.84
C ASN A 181 3.38 -12.58 -5.84
N SER A 182 2.35 -13.22 -6.41
CA SER A 182 1.40 -12.57 -7.32
C SER A 182 0.75 -11.34 -6.67
N TYR A 183 0.40 -11.40 -5.38
CA TYR A 183 -0.18 -10.28 -4.63
C TYR A 183 0.83 -9.14 -4.39
N ILE A 184 2.01 -9.48 -3.86
CA ILE A 184 3.04 -8.52 -3.44
C ILE A 184 3.74 -7.84 -4.61
N ILE A 185 3.96 -8.51 -5.75
CA ILE A 185 4.79 -7.99 -6.85
C ILE A 185 4.34 -6.61 -7.35
N SER A 186 3.04 -6.39 -7.55
CA SER A 186 2.53 -5.08 -7.99
C SER A 186 2.85 -3.96 -7.00
N ALA A 187 2.93 -4.28 -5.70
CA ALA A 187 3.26 -3.33 -4.66
C ALA A 187 4.77 -3.05 -4.56
N SER A 188 5.60 -4.09 -4.64
CA SER A 188 7.06 -3.96 -4.53
C SER A 188 7.70 -3.14 -5.65
N TYR A 189 7.08 -3.10 -6.84
CA TYR A 189 7.63 -2.37 -8.00
C TYR A 189 6.94 -1.05 -8.31
N SER A 190 5.81 -0.71 -7.68
CA SER A 190 5.06 0.54 -7.90
C SER A 190 4.75 0.82 -9.38
N VAL A 191 4.43 -0.24 -10.13
CA VAL A 191 4.11 -0.19 -11.58
C VAL A 191 2.59 -0.21 -11.73
N THR A 192 2.02 0.82 -12.37
CA THR A 192 0.56 0.94 -12.54
C THR A 192 0.17 1.21 -13.99
N ASN A 193 -0.86 0.54 -14.50
CA ASN A 193 -1.43 0.83 -15.82
C ASN A 193 -2.46 1.96 -15.72
N VAL A 194 -2.17 3.06 -16.41
CA VAL A 194 -3.00 4.27 -16.48
C VAL A 194 -4.42 3.99 -16.98
N LEU A 195 -4.59 3.00 -17.85
CA LEU A 195 -5.89 2.69 -18.45
C LEU A 195 -6.85 2.00 -17.49
N GLU A 196 -6.39 1.40 -16.39
CA GLU A 196 -7.28 0.66 -15.47
C GLU A 196 -8.33 1.58 -14.83
N ASP A 197 -7.91 2.69 -14.24
CA ASP A 197 -8.81 3.66 -13.61
C ASP A 197 -9.75 4.32 -14.65
N LEU A 198 -9.20 4.73 -15.81
CA LEU A 198 -9.98 5.35 -16.88
C LEU A 198 -11.06 4.40 -17.44
N VAL A 199 -10.72 3.12 -17.67
CA VAL A 199 -11.68 2.10 -18.12
C VAL A 199 -12.69 1.80 -17.03
N GLN A 200 -12.29 1.71 -15.75
CA GLN A 200 -13.24 1.46 -14.66
C GLN A 200 -14.23 2.62 -14.45
N GLN A 201 -13.78 3.87 -14.58
CA GLN A 201 -14.65 5.05 -14.55
C GLN A 201 -15.64 5.02 -15.72
N GLU A 202 -15.15 4.78 -16.94
CA GLU A 202 -16.02 4.73 -18.12
C GLU A 202 -17.04 3.59 -18.07
N VAL A 203 -16.63 2.40 -17.60
CA VAL A 203 -17.55 1.28 -17.39
C VAL A 203 -18.64 1.61 -16.35
N LYS A 204 -18.31 2.34 -15.27
CA LYS A 204 -19.32 2.81 -14.31
C LYS A 204 -20.31 3.78 -14.95
N ASN A 205 -19.82 4.78 -15.69
CA ASN A 205 -20.64 5.76 -16.39
C ASN A 205 -21.60 5.09 -17.39
N GLN A 206 -21.07 4.22 -18.25
CA GLN A 206 -21.87 3.53 -19.27
C GLN A 206 -22.86 2.52 -18.67
N LEU A 207 -22.52 1.87 -17.53
CA LEU A 207 -23.48 1.00 -16.83
C LEU A 207 -24.67 1.76 -16.25
N VAL A 208 -24.49 3.01 -15.81
CA VAL A 208 -25.62 3.88 -15.40
C VAL A 208 -26.45 4.27 -16.63
N ASN A 209 -25.80 4.74 -17.69
CA ASN A 209 -26.48 5.21 -18.91
C ASN A 209 -27.25 4.09 -19.65
N MET A 210 -26.69 2.88 -19.70
CA MET A 210 -27.25 1.75 -20.46
C MET A 210 -28.01 0.74 -19.57
N ALA A 211 -28.29 1.06 -18.30
CA ALA A 211 -28.91 0.14 -17.33
C ALA A 211 -30.21 -0.52 -17.85
N ASN A 212 -31.02 0.24 -18.60
CA ASN A 212 -32.32 -0.20 -19.13
C ASN A 212 -32.23 -0.95 -20.47
N ILE A 213 -31.06 -0.96 -21.12
CA ILE A 213 -30.86 -1.51 -22.48
C ILE A 213 -30.26 -2.93 -22.42
N LEU A 214 -29.53 -3.25 -21.34
CA LEU A 214 -28.80 -4.50 -21.23
C LEU A 214 -29.72 -5.66 -20.77
N PRO A 215 -29.77 -6.79 -21.50
CA PRO A 215 -30.61 -7.94 -21.12
C PRO A 215 -30.11 -8.68 -19.86
N LEU A 216 -28.85 -8.46 -19.47
CA LEU A 216 -28.24 -9.04 -18.27
C LEU A 216 -27.32 -8.02 -17.61
N LYS A 217 -27.35 -7.96 -16.28
CA LYS A 217 -26.34 -7.25 -15.47
C LYS A 217 -24.97 -7.90 -15.72
N VAL A 218 -23.96 -7.12 -16.06
CA VAL A 218 -22.57 -7.60 -16.29
C VAL A 218 -21.66 -7.12 -15.16
N GLY A 219 -20.59 -7.86 -14.83
CA GLY A 219 -19.60 -7.44 -13.83
C GLY A 219 -18.64 -6.37 -14.35
N ILE A 220 -18.36 -5.33 -13.57
CA ILE A 220 -17.41 -4.25 -13.94
C ILE A 220 -16.03 -4.83 -14.26
N ALA A 221 -15.54 -5.78 -13.45
CA ALA A 221 -14.24 -6.42 -13.64
C ALA A 221 -14.17 -7.24 -14.94
N ASP A 222 -15.26 -7.90 -15.35
CA ASP A 222 -15.29 -8.67 -16.60
C ASP A 222 -15.24 -7.76 -17.84
N ILE A 223 -15.97 -6.63 -17.80
CA ILE A 223 -15.94 -5.61 -18.86
C ILE A 223 -14.52 -5.01 -18.91
N SER A 224 -13.98 -4.60 -17.77
CA SER A 224 -12.63 -4.00 -17.68
C SER A 224 -11.56 -4.95 -18.21
N ALA A 225 -11.57 -6.23 -17.82
CA ALA A 225 -10.65 -7.23 -18.34
C ALA A 225 -10.79 -7.43 -19.86
N TYR A 226 -12.02 -7.46 -20.38
CA TYR A 226 -12.27 -7.60 -21.82
C TYR A 226 -11.75 -6.38 -22.62
N VAL A 227 -11.94 -5.18 -22.10
CA VAL A 227 -11.52 -3.91 -22.72
C VAL A 227 -10.00 -3.76 -22.67
N LEU A 228 -9.38 -3.93 -21.50
CA LEU A 228 -7.92 -3.76 -21.34
C LEU A 228 -7.12 -4.78 -22.17
N ASN A 229 -7.64 -5.99 -22.38
CA ASN A 229 -7.04 -6.99 -23.29
C ASN A 229 -7.09 -6.62 -24.78
N ARG A 230 -7.73 -5.50 -25.14
CA ARG A 230 -7.84 -4.98 -26.52
C ARG A 230 -7.18 -3.62 -26.70
N LEU A 231 -6.76 -2.97 -25.62
CA LEU A 231 -6.08 -1.68 -25.64
C LEU A 231 -4.57 -1.86 -25.46
N PRO A 232 -3.73 -1.00 -26.06
CA PRO A 232 -2.30 -0.98 -25.76
C PRO A 232 -2.08 -0.61 -24.28
N PRO A 233 -1.30 -1.37 -23.49
CA PRO A 233 -1.05 -1.03 -22.10
C PRO A 233 -0.28 0.29 -21.96
N MET A 234 -0.51 1.02 -20.86
CA MET A 234 0.16 2.29 -20.55
C MET A 234 0.62 2.31 -19.10
N TYR A 235 1.65 1.52 -18.80
CA TYR A 235 2.33 1.47 -17.52
C TYR A 235 3.21 2.70 -17.28
N ALA A 236 3.20 3.19 -16.04
CA ALA A 236 4.06 4.23 -15.53
C ALA A 236 4.59 3.88 -14.13
N THR A 237 5.77 4.42 -13.81
CA THR A 237 6.51 4.24 -12.54
C THR A 237 6.69 5.54 -11.76
N THR A 238 6.59 6.68 -12.44
CA THR A 238 6.79 8.02 -11.89
C THR A 238 5.49 8.81 -11.94
N GLN A 239 5.29 9.71 -10.97
CA GLN A 239 4.09 10.55 -10.92
C GLN A 239 3.95 11.45 -12.16
N GLN A 240 5.07 11.96 -12.69
CA GLN A 240 5.10 12.72 -13.94
C GLN A 240 4.73 11.86 -15.15
N GLY A 241 5.27 10.63 -15.24
CA GLY A 241 4.92 9.67 -16.30
C GLY A 241 3.44 9.30 -16.26
N LEU A 242 2.89 9.06 -15.07
CA LEU A 242 1.46 8.78 -14.84
C LEU A 242 0.58 9.94 -15.33
N ALA A 243 0.94 11.19 -15.01
CA ALA A 243 0.22 12.38 -15.47
C ALA A 243 0.29 12.58 -16.99
N LEU A 244 1.47 12.36 -17.59
CA LEU A 244 1.68 12.45 -19.03
C LEU A 244 0.87 11.40 -19.79
N GLN A 245 0.93 10.13 -19.36
CA GLN A 245 0.16 9.05 -19.97
C GLN A 245 -1.35 9.25 -19.77
N ASN A 246 -1.80 9.75 -18.62
CA ASN A 246 -3.20 10.12 -18.41
C ASN A 246 -3.65 11.18 -19.43
N ARG A 247 -2.86 12.24 -19.63
CA ARG A 247 -3.15 13.29 -20.60
C ARG A 247 -3.14 12.75 -22.04
N LYS A 248 -2.27 11.78 -22.34
CA LYS A 248 -2.22 11.10 -23.65
C LYS A 248 -3.46 10.23 -23.88
N ALA A 249 -3.80 9.36 -22.94
CA ALA A 249 -4.97 8.48 -23.00
C ALA A 249 -6.27 9.29 -23.16
N LYS A 250 -6.49 10.32 -22.33
CA LYS A 250 -7.67 11.20 -22.43
C LYS A 250 -7.76 11.95 -23.77
N LYS A 251 -6.63 12.31 -24.40
CA LYS A 251 -6.62 13.01 -25.70
C LYS A 251 -6.75 12.08 -26.91
N GLN A 252 -6.12 10.91 -26.88
CA GLN A 252 -5.93 10.06 -28.07
C GLN A 252 -6.77 8.78 -28.05
N MET A 253 -7.20 8.31 -26.88
CA MET A 253 -7.85 7.01 -26.72
C MET A 253 -9.27 7.08 -26.14
N ALA A 254 -9.79 8.24 -25.74
CA ALA A 254 -11.13 8.35 -25.14
C ALA A 254 -12.23 7.66 -25.98
N SER A 255 -12.30 7.96 -27.28
CA SER A 255 -13.27 7.32 -28.20
C SER A 255 -13.00 5.83 -28.45
N GLN A 256 -11.73 5.39 -28.39
CA GLN A 256 -11.37 3.97 -28.49
C GLN A 256 -11.78 3.21 -27.22
N ILE A 257 -11.63 3.82 -26.05
CA ILE A 257 -12.05 3.27 -24.76
C ILE A 257 -13.58 3.15 -24.72
N GLU A 258 -14.30 4.24 -25.04
CA GLU A 258 -15.77 4.27 -25.06
C GLU A 258 -16.34 3.19 -26.00
N SER A 259 -15.88 3.16 -27.26
CA SER A 259 -16.33 2.16 -28.23
C SER A 259 -15.98 0.73 -27.83
N ALA A 260 -14.80 0.50 -27.23
CA ALA A 260 -14.43 -0.82 -26.69
C ALA A 260 -15.31 -1.23 -25.48
N VAL A 261 -15.65 -0.30 -24.59
CA VAL A 261 -16.55 -0.52 -23.44
C VAL A 261 -17.95 -0.90 -23.92
N ILE A 262 -18.53 -0.15 -24.86
CA ILE A 262 -19.85 -0.45 -25.44
C ILE A 262 -19.84 -1.83 -26.12
N GLN A 263 -18.81 -2.13 -26.94
CA GLN A 263 -18.65 -3.45 -27.56
C GLN A 263 -18.51 -4.57 -26.53
N ALA A 264 -17.77 -4.35 -25.44
CA ALA A 264 -17.60 -5.30 -24.36
C ALA A 264 -18.93 -5.59 -23.65
N MET A 265 -19.69 -4.55 -23.30
CA MET A 265 -21.01 -4.66 -22.67
C MET A 265 -22.00 -5.42 -23.57
N MET A 266 -22.05 -5.11 -24.86
CA MET A 266 -22.89 -5.81 -25.84
C MET A 266 -22.43 -7.25 -26.14
N THR A 267 -21.15 -7.57 -25.97
CA THR A 267 -20.61 -8.93 -26.17
C THR A 267 -20.81 -9.80 -24.94
N LEU A 268 -20.67 -9.23 -23.75
CA LEU A 268 -20.79 -9.95 -22.47
C LEU A 268 -22.25 -10.13 -22.06
N SER A 269 -23.14 -9.19 -22.34
CA SER A 269 -24.59 -9.33 -22.07
C SER A 269 -25.26 -10.44 -22.88
N LYS A 270 -24.69 -10.81 -24.03
CA LYS A 270 -25.14 -11.96 -24.87
C LYS A 270 -24.62 -13.31 -24.39
N LYS A 271 -23.68 -13.35 -23.43
CA LYS A 271 -23.06 -14.59 -22.96
C LYS A 271 -23.66 -15.00 -21.60
N PRO A 272 -24.03 -16.27 -21.40
CA PRO A 272 -24.56 -16.71 -20.11
C PRO A 272 -23.52 -16.54 -19.01
N ARG A 273 -23.92 -15.94 -17.88
CA ARG A 273 -23.11 -15.89 -16.66
C ARG A 273 -22.73 -17.31 -16.25
N ARG A 274 -21.43 -17.58 -16.16
CA ARG A 274 -20.88 -18.76 -15.46
C ARG A 274 -20.53 -18.34 -14.05
N LEU A 275 -20.74 -19.23 -13.08
CA LEU A 275 -20.24 -19.02 -11.71
C LEU A 275 -18.72 -18.88 -11.76
N ALA A 276 -18.24 -17.67 -11.51
CA ALA A 276 -16.83 -17.31 -11.59
C ALA A 276 -16.24 -17.34 -10.18
N ILE A 277 -15.29 -18.23 -9.95
CA ILE A 277 -14.51 -18.23 -8.71
C ILE A 277 -13.64 -16.96 -8.73
N PRO A 278 -13.62 -16.15 -7.66
CA PRO A 278 -12.79 -14.96 -7.55
C PRO A 278 -11.30 -15.28 -7.76
N LEU A 279 -10.49 -14.26 -8.03
CA LEU A 279 -9.04 -14.43 -8.12
C LEU A 279 -8.46 -14.84 -6.76
N PRO A 280 -7.43 -15.71 -6.70
CA PRO A 280 -6.94 -16.30 -5.44
C PRO A 280 -6.58 -15.26 -4.39
N TYR A 281 -6.05 -14.11 -4.83
CA TYR A 281 -5.58 -13.05 -3.96
C TYR A 281 -6.67 -12.25 -3.25
N LEU A 282 -7.96 -12.39 -3.60
CA LEU A 282 -9.04 -11.81 -2.79
C LEU A 282 -9.09 -12.42 -1.38
N LYS A 283 -8.56 -13.63 -1.20
CA LYS A 283 -8.33 -14.21 0.15
C LYS A 283 -7.41 -13.34 1.00
N PHE A 284 -6.36 -12.75 0.41
CA PHE A 284 -5.46 -11.88 1.18
C PHE A 284 -6.11 -10.56 1.59
N ASP A 285 -7.09 -10.07 0.82
CA ASP A 285 -7.89 -8.92 1.21
C ASP A 285 -8.88 -9.29 2.34
N GLU A 286 -9.48 -10.50 2.30
CA GLU A 286 -10.29 -11.05 3.39
C GLU A 286 -9.45 -11.30 4.67
N ASP A 287 -8.24 -11.84 4.53
CA ASP A 287 -7.26 -12.04 5.61
C ASP A 287 -6.82 -10.69 6.21
N CYS A 288 -6.67 -9.65 5.39
CA CYS A 288 -6.36 -8.29 5.84
C CYS A 288 -7.48 -7.74 6.71
N GLU A 289 -8.74 -7.85 6.27
CA GLU A 289 -9.92 -7.43 7.04
C GLU A 289 -10.07 -8.22 8.36
N GLN A 290 -9.65 -9.49 8.40
CA GLN A 290 -9.59 -10.27 9.65
C GLN A 290 -8.48 -9.77 10.58
N ALA A 291 -7.26 -9.63 10.07
CA ALA A 291 -6.11 -9.14 10.84
C ALA A 291 -6.35 -7.74 11.42
N ILE A 292 -6.99 -6.83 10.68
CA ILE A 292 -7.37 -5.50 11.19
C ILE A 292 -8.34 -5.62 12.36
N LYS A 293 -9.36 -6.50 12.29
CA LYS A 293 -10.32 -6.70 13.39
C LYS A 293 -9.64 -7.22 14.65
N GLU A 294 -8.72 -8.18 14.51
CA GLU A 294 -7.93 -8.68 15.64
C GLU A 294 -7.05 -7.60 16.25
N LEU A 295 -6.42 -6.76 15.42
CA LEU A 295 -5.62 -5.64 15.89
C LEU A 295 -6.46 -4.57 16.60
N ARG A 296 -7.66 -4.24 16.11
CA ARG A 296 -8.59 -3.33 16.82
C ARG A 296 -8.91 -3.83 18.22
N ILE A 297 -9.09 -5.14 18.39
CA ILE A 297 -9.30 -5.78 19.70
C ILE A 297 -8.03 -5.69 20.58
N ILE A 298 -6.85 -5.99 20.02
CA ILE A 298 -5.57 -5.93 20.74
C ILE A 298 -5.25 -4.52 21.24
N PHE A 299 -5.46 -3.50 20.40
CA PHE A 299 -5.17 -2.11 20.72
C PHE A 299 -6.31 -1.36 21.41
N GLN A 300 -7.54 -1.93 21.42
CA GLN A 300 -8.77 -1.29 21.91
C GLN A 300 -9.02 0.07 21.20
N ARG A 301 -8.84 0.07 19.87
CA ARG A 301 -8.89 1.25 19.00
C ARG A 301 -9.62 0.90 17.71
N ASP A 302 -10.76 1.55 17.47
CA ASP A 302 -11.57 1.30 16.27
C ASP A 302 -11.08 2.08 15.03
N ASP A 303 -10.26 3.12 15.21
CA ASP A 303 -9.69 3.94 14.13
C ASP A 303 -8.64 3.20 13.28
N ILE A 304 -8.22 2.00 13.69
CA ILE A 304 -7.18 1.25 12.99
C ILE A 304 -7.68 0.76 11.62
N THR A 305 -6.90 1.09 10.61
CA THR A 305 -7.09 0.68 9.22
C THR A 305 -5.79 0.11 8.66
N TRP A 306 -5.85 -0.50 7.49
CA TRP A 306 -4.63 -0.93 6.79
C TRP A 306 -3.71 0.25 6.42
N ARG A 307 -4.14 1.51 6.44
CA ARG A 307 -3.25 2.66 6.14
C ARG A 307 -2.41 3.10 7.33
N ASN A 308 -3.03 3.24 8.49
CA ASN A 308 -2.36 3.74 9.71
C ASN A 308 -1.60 2.64 10.47
N ILE A 309 -1.86 1.36 10.22
CA ILE A 309 -1.17 0.25 10.89
C ILE A 309 0.37 0.34 10.83
N THR A 310 0.96 0.82 9.72
CA THR A 310 2.42 0.95 9.59
C THR A 310 2.99 2.07 10.45
N SER A 311 2.38 3.27 10.45
CA SER A 311 2.83 4.39 11.28
C SER A 311 2.60 4.11 12.77
N LEU A 312 1.48 3.46 13.10
CA LEU A 312 1.20 2.97 14.45
C LEU A 312 2.25 1.95 14.90
N ALA A 313 2.55 0.93 14.08
CA ALA A 313 3.54 -0.09 14.45
C ALA A 313 4.96 0.50 14.61
N GLU A 314 5.37 1.44 13.76
CA GLU A 314 6.61 2.20 13.91
C GLU A 314 6.66 2.99 15.22
N TYR A 315 5.58 3.72 15.55
CA TYR A 315 5.45 4.46 16.81
C TYR A 315 5.55 3.52 18.03
N ALA A 316 4.80 2.42 18.05
CA ALA A 316 4.80 1.46 19.16
C ALA A 316 6.20 0.86 19.40
N ILE A 317 6.89 0.47 18.33
CA ILE A 317 8.26 -0.06 18.41
C ILE A 317 9.23 1.00 18.94
N ALA A 318 9.13 2.25 18.49
CA ALA A 318 9.99 3.35 18.97
C ALA A 318 9.77 3.67 20.46
N TYR A 319 8.53 3.65 20.94
CA TYR A 319 8.22 3.92 22.35
C TYR A 319 8.61 2.78 23.29
N GLU A 320 8.50 1.50 22.87
CA GLU A 320 9.06 0.37 23.62
C GLU A 320 10.60 0.40 23.64
N GLN A 321 11.27 0.80 22.55
CA GLN A 321 12.74 0.98 22.54
C GLN A 321 13.19 2.04 23.55
N ASN A 322 12.38 3.09 23.75
CA ASN A 322 12.61 4.13 24.75
C ASN A 322 12.13 3.75 26.17
N GLY A 323 11.65 2.51 26.39
CA GLY A 323 11.19 2.01 27.68
C GLY A 323 9.86 2.61 28.20
N MET A 324 9.16 3.42 27.39
CA MET A 324 7.99 4.18 27.81
C MET A 324 6.68 3.38 27.69
N LYS A 325 6.47 2.40 28.57
CA LYS A 325 5.28 1.52 28.58
C LYS A 325 3.91 2.24 28.66
N SER A 326 3.88 3.54 28.93
CA SER A 326 2.67 4.36 28.96
C SER A 326 1.98 4.53 27.60
N TRP A 327 2.66 4.26 26.47
CA TRP A 327 2.05 4.42 25.14
C TRP A 327 0.79 3.57 24.96
N GLN A 328 0.72 2.38 25.56
CA GLN A 328 -0.47 1.51 25.51
C GLN A 328 -1.69 2.16 26.18
N GLN A 329 -1.49 2.84 27.32
CA GLN A 329 -2.56 3.57 28.01
C GLN A 329 -2.97 4.80 27.19
N GLN A 330 -1.99 5.55 26.69
CA GLN A 330 -2.20 6.70 25.80
C GLN A 330 -3.01 6.33 24.55
N TRP A 331 -2.76 5.17 23.95
CA TRP A 331 -3.50 4.68 22.79
C TRP A 331 -4.93 4.27 23.10
N ARG A 332 -5.18 3.59 24.23
CA ARG A 332 -6.55 3.29 24.69
C ARG A 332 -7.36 4.57 24.92
N MET A 333 -6.72 5.56 25.53
CA MET A 333 -7.28 6.89 25.77
C MET A 333 -7.63 7.61 24.45
N LEU A 334 -6.76 7.58 23.44
CA LEU A 334 -7.07 8.11 22.11
C LEU A 334 -8.21 7.33 21.40
N GLY A 335 -8.30 6.01 21.61
CA GLY A 335 -9.41 5.18 21.10
C GLY A 335 -10.77 5.51 21.73
N GLN A 336 -10.78 5.90 23.01
CA GLN A 336 -11.98 6.40 23.68
C GLN A 336 -12.44 7.74 23.11
N ILE A 337 -11.51 8.68 22.91
CA ILE A 337 -11.81 9.97 22.24
C ILE A 337 -12.41 9.72 20.84
N TYR A 338 -11.85 8.79 20.07
CA TYR A 338 -12.35 8.47 18.73
C TYR A 338 -13.78 7.90 18.73
N SER A 339 -14.09 7.01 19.67
CA SER A 339 -15.43 6.41 19.75
C SER A 339 -16.49 7.37 20.30
N GLU A 340 -16.12 8.37 21.11
CA GLU A 340 -17.01 9.48 21.51
C GLU A 340 -17.34 10.44 20.34
N MET A 341 -16.52 10.49 19.28
CA MET A 341 -16.67 11.40 18.13
C MET A 341 -17.55 10.88 16.98
N TYR A 342 -18.16 9.68 17.09
CA TYR A 342 -18.99 9.07 16.04
C TYR A 342 -18.34 8.90 14.66
N LEU A 343 -17.01 9.01 14.56
CA LEU A 343 -16.25 8.89 13.30
C LEU A 343 -16.22 7.45 12.78
N THR A 344 -16.26 7.26 11.47
CA THR A 344 -16.11 5.93 10.87
C THR A 344 -14.63 5.56 10.67
N PRO A 345 -14.22 4.29 10.94
CA PRO A 345 -12.82 3.88 10.92
C PRO A 345 -12.04 4.28 9.66
N GLY A 346 -11.04 5.16 9.84
CA GLY A 346 -10.22 5.70 8.75
C GLY A 346 -10.60 7.09 8.26
N GLU A 347 -11.65 7.72 8.81
CA GLU A 347 -12.00 9.11 8.53
C GLU A 347 -11.00 10.11 9.14
N ALA A 348 -10.44 9.78 10.30
CA ALA A 348 -9.41 10.56 10.96
C ALA A 348 -8.41 9.67 11.71
N GLU A 349 -7.21 10.19 11.92
CA GLU A 349 -6.14 9.60 12.73
C GLU A 349 -5.81 10.55 13.89
N LEU A 350 -5.82 10.02 15.12
CA LEU A 350 -5.54 10.79 16.33
C LEU A 350 -4.14 10.43 16.86
N SER A 351 -3.30 11.45 16.96
CA SER A 351 -1.96 11.38 17.56
C SER A 351 -1.80 12.48 18.62
N LEU A 352 -0.91 12.28 19.57
CA LEU A 352 -0.67 13.22 20.67
C LEU A 352 0.83 13.51 20.74
N ASN A 353 1.19 14.78 20.54
CA ASN A 353 2.56 15.27 20.64
C ASN A 353 2.78 15.99 21.98
N ARG A 354 4.03 16.12 22.44
CA ARG A 354 4.39 16.80 23.68
C ARG A 354 5.34 17.96 23.40
N ASN A 355 4.86 19.18 23.60
CA ASN A 355 5.66 20.39 23.51
C ASN A 355 5.97 20.94 24.92
N SER A 356 6.84 21.95 25.00
CA SER A 356 7.21 22.61 26.27
C SER A 356 6.05 23.32 26.98
N GLU A 357 4.96 23.60 26.28
CA GLU A 357 3.79 24.33 26.76
C GLU A 357 2.61 23.42 27.14
N GLY A 358 2.67 22.13 26.79
CA GLY A 358 1.62 21.16 27.06
C GLY A 358 1.55 20.04 26.02
N GLU A 359 0.49 19.23 26.10
CA GLU A 359 0.21 18.20 25.10
C GLU A 359 -0.60 18.81 23.93
N ILE A 360 -0.27 18.40 22.70
CA ILE A 360 -0.98 18.83 21.49
C ILE A 360 -1.67 17.60 20.89
N LEU A 361 -3.00 17.64 20.81
CA LEU A 361 -3.78 16.61 20.15
C LEU A 361 -3.88 16.93 18.66
N ILE A 362 -3.26 16.10 17.82
CA ILE A 362 -3.24 16.30 16.36
C ILE A 362 -4.20 15.30 15.73
N ILE A 363 -5.21 15.83 15.03
CA ILE A 363 -6.27 15.08 14.37
C ILE A 363 -6.11 15.26 12.85
N HIS A 364 -5.61 14.23 12.17
CA HIS A 364 -5.50 14.23 10.70
C HIS A 364 -6.74 13.63 10.07
N THR A 365 -7.48 14.43 9.30
CA THR A 365 -8.72 14.00 8.62
C THR A 365 -8.47 13.63 7.16
N HIS A 366 -9.10 12.53 6.73
CA HIS A 366 -9.00 11.98 5.38
C HIS A 366 -10.26 12.21 4.53
N THR A 367 -11.38 12.58 5.15
CA THR A 367 -12.63 12.89 4.46
C THR A 367 -13.08 14.32 4.75
N ARG A 368 -13.73 14.94 3.76
CA ARG A 368 -14.30 16.30 3.91
C ARG A 368 -15.46 16.32 4.91
N GLU A 369 -16.20 15.22 5.03
CA GLU A 369 -17.33 15.08 5.94
C GLU A 369 -16.86 15.05 7.40
N ALA A 370 -15.82 14.26 7.73
CA ALA A 370 -15.23 14.25 9.06
C ALA A 370 -14.54 15.58 9.41
N PHE A 371 -13.81 16.20 8.47
CA PHE A 371 -13.24 17.53 8.70
C PHE A 371 -14.32 18.57 8.99
N GLY A 372 -15.42 18.58 8.21
CA GLY A 372 -16.55 19.49 8.43
C GLY A 372 -17.17 19.29 9.81
N TRP A 373 -17.52 18.04 10.15
CA TRP A 373 -18.12 17.72 11.45
C TRP A 373 -17.22 18.12 12.63
N LEU A 374 -15.92 17.85 12.55
CA LEU A 374 -14.95 18.22 13.59
C LEU A 374 -14.73 19.74 13.69
N ALA A 375 -14.72 20.45 12.56
CA ALA A 375 -14.59 21.90 12.54
C ALA A 375 -15.85 22.63 13.03
N ASP A 376 -17.03 22.05 12.79
CA ASP A 376 -18.33 22.60 13.23
C ASP A 376 -18.61 22.33 14.72
N ASN A 377 -18.00 21.31 15.34
CA ASN A 377 -18.23 20.89 16.73
C ASN A 377 -16.95 20.88 17.61
N PRO A 378 -16.15 21.98 17.67
CA PRO A 378 -14.90 22.00 18.42
C PRO A 378 -15.09 21.80 19.93
N LYS A 379 -16.28 22.14 20.46
CA LYS A 379 -16.58 22.00 21.89
C LYS A 379 -16.63 20.54 22.35
N ASP A 380 -17.24 19.66 21.57
CA ASP A 380 -17.36 18.24 21.91
C ASP A 380 -15.99 17.55 21.87
N ILE A 381 -15.15 17.96 20.91
CA ILE A 381 -13.74 17.57 20.84
C ILE A 381 -12.99 18.05 22.08
N GLY A 382 -13.14 19.33 22.46
CA GLY A 382 -12.52 19.90 23.65
C GLY A 382 -12.90 19.18 24.94
N ILE A 383 -14.19 18.91 25.15
CA ILE A 383 -14.72 18.19 26.32
C ILE A 383 -14.12 16.77 26.39
N SER A 384 -14.14 16.03 25.28
CA SER A 384 -13.65 14.64 25.23
C SER A 384 -12.12 14.59 25.41
N ALA A 385 -11.40 15.53 24.79
CA ALA A 385 -9.96 15.65 24.91
C ALA A 385 -9.53 16.02 26.35
N LEU A 386 -10.13 17.03 26.98
CA LEU A 386 -9.76 17.48 28.32
C LEU A 386 -10.18 16.50 29.42
N ARG A 387 -11.27 15.75 29.23
CA ARG A 387 -11.69 14.65 30.12
C ARG A 387 -10.60 13.58 30.27
N ILE A 388 -9.89 13.30 29.18
CA ILE A 388 -8.94 12.18 29.07
C ILE A 388 -7.48 12.67 29.18
N PHE A 389 -7.17 13.84 28.64
CA PHE A 389 -5.87 14.51 28.66
C PHE A 389 -6.01 15.97 29.17
N PRO A 390 -6.08 16.20 30.51
CA PRO A 390 -6.26 17.55 31.08
C PRO A 390 -5.08 18.50 30.81
N THR A 391 -3.95 17.95 30.38
CA THR A 391 -2.71 18.60 29.96
C THR A 391 -2.69 19.06 28.50
N VAL A 392 -3.77 18.87 27.74
CA VAL A 392 -3.89 19.41 26.38
C VAL A 392 -3.91 20.95 26.42
N ALA A 393 -3.05 21.56 25.58
CA ALA A 393 -2.94 22.99 25.40
C ALA A 393 -3.52 23.46 24.06
N VAL A 394 -3.41 22.64 23.01
CA VAL A 394 -3.92 22.91 21.65
C VAL A 394 -4.44 21.62 21.03
N ILE A 395 -5.53 21.72 20.28
CA ILE A 395 -6.01 20.67 19.38
C ILE A 395 -5.81 21.17 17.96
N GLU A 396 -5.04 20.45 17.14
CA GLU A 396 -4.79 20.78 15.74
C GLU A 396 -5.56 19.84 14.81
N LEU A 397 -6.50 20.40 14.06
CA LEU A 397 -7.24 19.71 13.01
C LEU A 397 -6.54 19.94 11.66
N HIS A 398 -6.02 18.87 11.08
CA HIS A 398 -5.38 18.86 9.76
C HIS A 398 -6.27 18.13 8.76
N SER A 399 -6.21 18.51 7.47
CA SER A 399 -6.93 17.80 6.40
C SER A 399 -6.00 17.44 5.27
N SER A 400 -6.14 16.24 4.70
CA SER A 400 -5.48 15.87 3.45
C SER A 400 -6.04 16.60 2.21
N VAL A 401 -7.11 17.38 2.39
CA VAL A 401 -7.82 18.13 1.33
C VAL A 401 -7.51 19.64 1.37
N LEU A 402 -6.93 20.16 2.45
CA LEU A 402 -6.68 21.59 2.66
C LEU A 402 -5.22 21.85 3.06
N ASP A 403 -4.60 22.87 2.48
CA ASP A 403 -3.21 23.25 2.76
C ASP A 403 -3.01 24.03 4.09
N PHE A 404 -4.04 24.07 4.96
CA PHE A 404 -4.01 24.76 6.25
C PHE A 404 -4.62 23.89 7.36
N SER A 405 -4.13 24.06 8.59
CA SER A 405 -4.69 23.47 9.80
C SER A 405 -5.60 24.46 10.54
N VAL A 406 -6.53 23.92 11.33
CA VAL A 406 -7.36 24.69 12.26
C VAL A 406 -6.92 24.33 13.68
N SER A 407 -6.47 25.32 14.44
CA SER A 407 -6.08 25.16 15.84
C SER A 407 -7.22 25.60 16.77
N TYR A 408 -7.57 24.76 17.74
CA TYR A 408 -8.45 25.11 18.86
C TYR A 408 -7.61 25.12 20.14
N THR A 409 -7.37 26.31 20.69
CA THR A 409 -6.45 26.53 21.80
C THR A 409 -7.16 26.46 23.14
N ARG A 410 -6.38 26.34 24.24
CA ARG A 410 -6.92 26.40 25.60
C ARG A 410 -7.63 27.74 25.92
N GLU A 411 -7.25 28.84 25.27
CA GLU A 411 -7.92 30.13 25.41
C GLU A 411 -9.32 30.10 24.76
N ASP A 412 -9.43 29.48 23.57
CA ASP A 412 -10.72 29.27 22.90
C ASP A 412 -11.64 28.36 23.72
N MET A 413 -11.10 27.29 24.34
CA MET A 413 -11.85 26.39 25.23
C MET A 413 -12.42 27.10 26.47
N VAL A 414 -11.67 28.06 27.04
CA VAL A 414 -12.14 28.92 28.14
C VAL A 414 -13.22 29.88 27.65
N ALA A 415 -13.02 30.52 26.50
CA ALA A 415 -14.03 31.41 25.89
C ALA A 415 -15.33 30.67 25.57
N ASP A 416 -15.24 29.38 25.22
CA ASP A 416 -16.37 28.51 24.95
C ASP A 416 -17.04 27.88 26.18
N GLY A 417 -16.48 28.07 27.38
CA GLY A 417 -17.03 27.61 28.66
C GLY A 417 -16.78 26.13 28.99
N ILE A 418 -15.71 25.54 28.46
CA ILE A 418 -15.33 24.13 28.65
C ILE A 418 -14.42 23.94 29.88
N ILE A 419 -13.65 24.98 30.20
CA ILE A 419 -12.71 25.08 31.33
C ILE A 419 -13.17 26.22 32.25
#